data_AF-A0A949RPW4-F1
#
_entry.id   AF-A0A949RPW4-F1
#
_cell.length_a   1.000
_cell.length_b   1.000
_cell.length_c   1.000
_cell.angle_alpha   90.00
_cell.angle_beta   90.00
_cell.angle_gamma   90.00
#
_symmetry.space_group_name_H-M   'P 1'
#
loop_
_entity.id
_entity.type
_entity.pdbx_description
1 polymer ?
#
loop_
_entity_poly.entity_id
_entity_poly.type
_entity_poly.pdbx_seq_one_letter_code
_entity_poly.pdbx_strand_id
1 'polypeptide(L)'
;MDFVDSRNKIKSWQQALQPGARLVTGFFDPMIPEQVERLRRIAGDGKLVVLLKTPPNACLDPRARAELAASLDFVCAVVAETPADANVEALPAHEEEAPLRERFLSLVREKAAVKA
;
A
#
# COMPACT_ATOMS: atom_id res chain seq x y z
N MET A 1 1.07 -7.08 -25.41
CA MET A 1 1.28 -6.63 -24.02
C MET A 1 0.27 -7.39 -23.21
N ASP A 2 0.69 -8.40 -22.46
CA ASP A 2 -0.24 -9.27 -21.75
C ASP A 2 -0.81 -8.53 -20.53
N PHE A 3 -2.13 -8.44 -20.47
CA PHE A 3 -2.83 -7.79 -19.37
C PHE A 3 -2.84 -8.76 -18.19
N VAL A 4 -1.93 -8.55 -17.23
CA VAL A 4 -1.90 -9.36 -16.00
C VAL A 4 -2.94 -8.81 -15.03
N ASP A 5 -3.89 -9.64 -14.62
CA ASP A 5 -4.85 -9.28 -13.58
C ASP A 5 -4.12 -9.11 -12.24
N SER A 6 -3.91 -7.85 -11.83
CA SER A 6 -3.22 -7.51 -10.59
C SER A 6 -3.94 -7.99 -9.35
N ARG A 7 -5.26 -8.26 -9.42
CA ARG A 7 -6.04 -8.79 -8.29
C ARG A 7 -5.55 -10.16 -7.85
N ASN A 8 -4.88 -10.89 -8.73
CA ASN A 8 -4.22 -12.16 -8.37
C ASN A 8 -3.08 -11.97 -7.37
N LYS A 9 -2.52 -10.77 -7.20
CA LYS A 9 -1.51 -10.45 -6.18
C LYS A 9 -2.12 -10.22 -4.80
N ILE A 10 -3.43 -10.03 -4.69
CA ILE A 10 -4.12 -9.90 -3.40
C ILE A 10 -4.29 -11.31 -2.82
N LYS A 11 -3.61 -11.58 -1.72
CA LYS A 11 -3.47 -12.91 -1.11
C LYS A 11 -3.85 -12.88 0.36
N SER A 12 -4.16 -14.05 0.91
CA SER A 12 -4.20 -14.19 2.37
C SER A 12 -2.80 -14.00 2.95
N TRP A 13 -2.75 -13.63 4.24
CA TRP A 13 -1.49 -13.47 4.97
C TRP A 13 -0.51 -14.63 4.76
N GLN A 14 -0.99 -15.87 4.92
CA GLN A 14 -0.17 -17.09 4.77
C GLN A 14 0.36 -17.30 3.35
N GLN A 15 -0.39 -16.89 2.34
CA GLN A 15 -0.02 -17.04 0.93
C GLN A 15 0.92 -15.94 0.43
N ALA A 16 0.91 -14.78 1.08
CA ALA A 16 1.72 -13.62 0.69
C ALA A 16 3.18 -13.74 1.15
N LEU A 17 3.43 -14.47 2.24
CA LEU A 17 4.77 -14.69 2.75
C LEU A 17 5.58 -15.57 1.79
N GLN A 18 6.58 -14.95 1.15
CA GLN A 18 7.53 -15.66 0.30
C GLN A 18 8.95 -15.54 0.88
N PRO A 19 9.71 -16.65 0.95
CA PRO A 19 11.12 -16.59 1.34
C PRO A 19 11.90 -15.59 0.48
N GLY A 20 12.66 -14.71 1.13
CA GLY A 20 13.48 -13.70 0.46
C GLY A 20 12.73 -12.47 -0.07
N ALA A 21 11.40 -12.38 0.10
CA ALA A 21 10.66 -11.16 -0.20
C ALA A 21 10.78 -10.16 0.96
N ARG A 22 10.91 -8.87 0.62
CA ARG A 22 10.86 -7.79 1.62
C ARG A 22 9.42 -7.50 1.99
N LEU A 23 9.19 -7.36 3.29
CA LEU A 23 7.87 -7.09 3.86
C LEU A 23 7.79 -5.63 4.27
N VAL A 24 6.68 -5.00 3.94
CA VAL A 24 6.42 -3.59 4.29
C VAL A 24 5.00 -3.43 4.78
N THR A 25 4.80 -2.64 5.83
CA THR A 25 3.47 -2.23 6.31
C THR A 25 3.17 -0.78 6.00
N GLY A 26 1.94 -0.48 5.62
CA GLY A 26 1.46 0.90 5.43
C GLY A 26 -0.06 0.96 5.31
N PHE A 27 -0.63 2.16 5.33
CA PHE A 27 -2.07 2.37 5.15
C PHE A 27 -2.44 2.54 3.66
N PHE A 28 -1.64 3.31 2.92
CA PHE A 28 -1.85 3.70 1.51
C PHE A 28 -3.26 4.26 1.25
N ASP A 29 -3.65 5.21 2.10
CA ASP A 29 -5.00 5.80 2.14
C ASP A 29 -4.97 7.34 2.07
N PRO A 30 -4.96 7.93 0.86
CA PRO A 30 -4.74 7.31 -0.44
C PRO A 30 -3.26 7.07 -0.75
N MET A 31 -2.96 6.20 -1.72
CA MET A 31 -1.60 6.01 -2.22
C MET A 31 -1.13 7.25 -2.98
N ILE A 32 0.01 7.82 -2.58
CA ILE A 32 0.62 9.01 -3.21
C ILE A 32 1.98 8.68 -3.86
N PRO A 33 2.46 9.48 -4.83
CA PRO A 33 3.71 9.21 -5.56
C PRO A 33 4.94 8.99 -4.66
N GLU A 34 5.09 9.78 -3.60
CA GLU A 34 6.22 9.70 -2.66
C GLU A 34 6.29 8.33 -1.97
N GLN A 35 5.13 7.73 -1.67
CA GLN A 35 5.06 6.39 -1.11
C GLN A 35 5.47 5.35 -2.15
N VAL A 36 5.03 5.49 -3.41
CA VAL A 36 5.39 4.57 -4.50
C VAL A 36 6.90 4.57 -4.72
N GLU A 37 7.53 5.75 -4.74
CA GLU A 37 8.99 5.86 -4.85
C GLU A 37 9.70 5.19 -3.68
N ARG A 38 9.19 5.38 -2.46
CA ARG A 38 9.76 4.74 -1.26
C ARG A 38 9.62 3.22 -1.34
N LEU A 39 8.47 2.71 -1.75
CA LEU A 39 8.25 1.28 -1.96
C LEU A 39 9.20 0.72 -3.02
N ARG A 40 9.43 1.46 -4.12
CA ARG A 40 10.40 1.06 -5.15
C ARG A 40 11.83 0.96 -4.58
N ARG A 41 12.25 1.94 -3.76
CA ARG A 41 13.55 1.91 -3.09
C ARG A 41 13.67 0.72 -2.13
N ILE A 42 12.61 0.41 -1.37
CA ILE A 42 12.57 -0.76 -0.48
C ILE A 42 12.62 -2.05 -1.29
N ALA A 43 11.88 -2.16 -2.39
CA ALA A 43 11.91 -3.32 -3.28
C ALA A 43 13.31 -3.56 -3.84
N GLY A 44 14.00 -2.50 -4.26
CA GLY A 44 15.26 -2.63 -5.00
C GLY A 44 15.05 -3.53 -6.23
N ASP A 45 15.95 -4.50 -6.41
CA ASP A 45 15.83 -5.53 -7.46
C ASP A 45 15.02 -6.77 -7.00
N GLY A 46 14.52 -6.76 -5.76
CA GLY A 46 13.84 -7.88 -5.13
C GLY A 46 12.32 -7.83 -5.24
N LYS A 47 11.67 -8.84 -4.65
CA LYS A 47 10.22 -8.94 -4.53
C LYS A 47 9.72 -8.18 -3.29
N LEU A 48 8.66 -7.39 -3.45
CA LEU A 48 8.02 -6.66 -2.36
C LEU A 48 6.64 -7.22 -2.04
N VAL A 49 6.41 -7.49 -0.75
CA VAL A 49 5.10 -7.87 -0.20
C VAL A 49 4.58 -6.72 0.66
N VAL A 50 3.38 -6.25 0.33
CA VAL A 50 2.73 -5.13 1.02
C VAL A 50 1.67 -5.65 1.98
N LEU A 51 1.75 -5.20 3.23
CA LEU A 51 0.89 -5.59 4.32
C LEU A 51 0.07 -4.38 4.72
N LEU A 52 -1.20 -4.36 4.32
CA LEU A 52 -2.05 -3.23 4.63
C LEU A 52 -2.47 -3.26 6.10
N LYS A 53 -2.33 -2.11 6.72
CA LYS A 53 -2.96 -1.78 8.00
C LYS A 53 -4.22 -0.97 7.73
N THR A 54 -5.13 -0.93 8.70
CA THR A 54 -6.33 -0.11 8.62
C THR A 54 -6.10 1.20 9.37
N PRO A 55 -6.15 2.36 8.70
CA PRO A 55 -6.07 3.65 9.38
C PRO A 55 -7.37 3.92 10.14
N PRO A 56 -7.33 4.67 11.26
CA PRO A 56 -8.51 4.92 12.10
C PRO A 56 -9.63 5.72 11.40
N ASN A 57 -9.28 6.50 10.36
CA ASN A 57 -10.23 7.33 9.61
C ASN A 57 -10.09 7.09 8.11
N ALA A 58 -10.25 5.84 7.66
CA ALA A 58 -10.01 5.46 6.27
C ALA A 58 -10.85 6.27 5.26
N CYS A 59 -10.21 6.81 4.23
CA CYS A 59 -10.87 7.46 3.10
C CYS A 59 -11.25 6.46 1.99
N LEU A 60 -10.47 5.41 1.83
CA LEU A 60 -10.65 4.35 0.85
C LEU A 60 -10.93 3.01 1.53
N ASP A 61 -11.82 2.23 0.92
CA ASP A 61 -12.08 0.85 1.34
C ASP A 61 -10.78 0.00 1.31
N PRO A 62 -10.62 -0.97 2.23
CA PRO A 62 -9.44 -1.84 2.27
C PRO A 62 -9.10 -2.48 0.92
N ARG A 63 -10.14 -2.88 0.18
CA ARG A 63 -10.00 -3.45 -1.15
C ARG A 63 -9.42 -2.47 -2.17
N ALA A 64 -9.88 -1.22 -2.18
CA ALA A 64 -9.37 -0.20 -3.09
C ALA A 64 -7.88 0.07 -2.85
N ARG A 65 -7.47 0.14 -1.57
CA ARG A 65 -6.06 0.29 -1.18
C ARG A 65 -5.23 -0.91 -1.61
N ALA A 66 -5.78 -2.12 -1.49
CA ALA A 66 -5.12 -3.35 -1.93
C ALA A 66 -4.92 -3.40 -3.45
N GLU A 67 -5.93 -2.97 -4.21
CA GLU A 67 -5.86 -2.91 -5.67
C GLU A 67 -4.82 -1.88 -6.14
N LEU A 68 -4.74 -0.71 -5.47
CA LEU A 68 -3.68 0.28 -5.74
C LEU A 68 -2.28 -0.31 -5.53
N ALA A 69 -2.02 -0.94 -4.38
CA ALA A 69 -0.74 -1.58 -4.11
C ALA A 69 -0.43 -2.74 -5.08
N ALA A 70 -1.43 -3.54 -5.44
CA ALA A 70 -1.26 -4.67 -6.34
C ALA A 70 -0.96 -4.25 -7.79
N SER A 71 -1.43 -3.07 -8.20
CA SER A 71 -1.14 -2.52 -9.52
C SER A 71 0.34 -2.21 -9.77
N LEU A 72 1.14 -2.05 -8.70
CA LEU A 72 2.57 -1.80 -8.80
C LEU A 72 3.30 -3.04 -9.33
N ASP A 73 4.15 -2.86 -10.35
CA ASP A 73 4.86 -3.93 -11.04
C ASP A 73 5.82 -4.69 -10.13
N PHE A 74 6.55 -3.97 -9.27
CA PHE A 74 7.51 -4.52 -8.31
C PHE A 74 6.87 -5.13 -7.04
N VAL A 75 5.55 -5.02 -6.88
CA VAL A 75 4.80 -5.68 -5.80
C VAL A 75 4.38 -7.06 -6.27
N CYS A 76 4.78 -8.10 -5.54
CA CYS A 76 4.47 -9.49 -5.86
C CYS A 76 3.25 -10.03 -5.10
N ALA A 77 2.98 -9.50 -3.90
CA ALA A 77 1.78 -9.85 -3.13
C ALA A 77 1.33 -8.68 -2.25
N VAL A 78 0.02 -8.64 -1.99
CA VAL A 78 -0.63 -7.69 -1.11
C VAL A 78 -1.53 -8.44 -0.14
N VAL A 79 -1.42 -8.14 1.15
CA VAL A 79 -2.37 -8.59 2.17
C VAL A 79 -3.29 -7.42 2.49
N ALA A 80 -4.57 -7.56 2.18
CA ALA A 80 -5.54 -6.47 2.29
C ALA A 80 -5.80 -6.02 3.73
N GLU A 81 -5.69 -6.94 4.68
CA GLU A 81 -5.75 -6.67 6.11
C GLU A 81 -4.80 -7.63 6.84
N THR A 82 -3.83 -7.06 7.54
CA THR A 82 -2.89 -7.85 8.34
C THR A 82 -3.52 -8.16 9.70
N PRO A 83 -3.59 -9.45 10.12
CA PRO A 83 -4.08 -9.81 11.44
C PRO A 83 -3.28 -9.10 12.55
N ALA A 84 -3.95 -8.68 13.62
CA ALA A 84 -3.30 -7.97 14.73
C ALA A 84 -2.24 -8.81 15.46
N ASP A 85 -2.36 -10.14 15.39
CA ASP A 85 -1.47 -11.15 15.97
C ASP A 85 -0.38 -11.63 15.00
N ALA A 86 -0.32 -11.10 13.77
CA ALA A 86 0.72 -11.42 12.81
C ALA A 86 2.07 -10.84 13.29
N ASN A 87 2.87 -11.65 13.97
CA ASN A 87 4.18 -11.24 14.49
C ASN A 87 5.25 -11.30 13.41
N VAL A 88 5.35 -10.24 12.62
CA VAL A 88 6.10 -10.26 11.36
C VAL A 88 6.94 -9.01 11.25
N GLU A 89 8.24 -9.22 11.07
CA GLU A 89 9.20 -8.16 10.91
C GLU A 89 9.03 -7.53 9.51
N ALA A 90 8.42 -6.36 9.49
CA ALA A 90 8.10 -5.64 8.27
C ALA A 90 8.49 -4.16 8.42
N LEU A 91 9.09 -3.63 7.36
CA LEU A 91 9.54 -2.25 7.34
C LEU A 91 8.34 -1.30 7.28
N PRO A 92 8.33 -0.19 8.02
CA PRO A 92 7.32 0.83 7.82
C PRO A 92 7.49 1.44 6.41
N ALA A 93 6.38 1.52 5.66
CA ALA A 93 6.37 2.16 4.34
C ALA A 93 6.75 3.64 4.45
N HIS A 94 6.29 4.30 5.52
CA HIS A 94 6.61 5.69 5.83
C HIS A 94 6.42 5.97 7.33
N GLU A 95 7.34 6.68 7.97
CA GLU A 95 7.18 7.14 9.36
C GLU A 95 6.15 8.29 9.45
N GLU A 96 6.12 9.16 8.44
CA GLU A 96 5.22 10.34 8.35
C GLU A 96 3.99 10.11 7.44
N GLU A 97 3.41 8.91 7.43
CA GLU A 97 2.28 8.61 6.53
C GLU A 97 1.06 9.52 6.79
N ALA A 98 0.81 9.89 8.05
CA ALA A 98 -0.31 10.75 8.45
C ALA A 98 -0.15 12.22 7.98
N PRO A 99 0.98 12.93 8.20
CA PRO A 99 1.17 14.29 7.67
C PRO A 99 1.06 14.38 6.14
N LEU A 100 1.63 13.41 5.42
CA LEU A 100 1.56 13.39 3.95
C LEU A 100 0.12 13.23 3.46
N ARG A 101 -0.63 12.33 4.10
CA ARG A 101 -2.06 12.12 3.84
C ARG A 101 -2.87 13.39 4.10
N GLU A 102 -2.66 14.05 5.22
CA GLU A 102 -3.40 15.27 5.58
C GLU A 102 -3.15 16.40 4.57
N ARG A 103 -1.89 16.57 4.15
CA ARG A 103 -1.53 17.53 3.10
C ARG A 103 -2.23 17.21 1.77
N PHE A 104 -2.22 15.94 1.35
CA PHE A 104 -2.89 15.52 0.12
C PHE A 104 -4.40 15.77 0.17
N LEU A 105 -5.07 15.36 1.26
CA LEU A 105 -6.51 15.55 1.42
C LEU A 105 -6.90 17.03 1.46
N SER A 106 -6.07 17.88 2.06
CA SER A 106 -6.28 19.33 2.08
C SER A 106 -6.26 19.92 0.67
N LEU A 107 -5.28 19.54 -0.16
CA LEU A 107 -5.19 19.96 -1.55
C LEU A 107 -6.39 19.50 -2.38
N VAL A 108 -6.85 18.25 -2.19
CA VAL A 108 -8.03 17.72 -2.90
C VAL A 108 -9.28 18.53 -2.55
N ARG A 109 -9.50 18.84 -1.25
CA ARG A 109 -10.65 19.62 -0.79
C ARG A 109 -10.63 21.04 -1.36
N GLU A 110 -9.47 21.69 -1.35
CA GLU A 110 -9.29 23.03 -1.94
C GLU A 110 -9.64 23.03 -3.43
N LYS A 111 -9.10 22.06 -4.19
CA LYS A 111 -9.36 21.94 -5.64
C LYS A 111 -10.80 21.56 -5.97
N ALA A 112 -11.46 20.78 -5.11
CA ALA A 112 -12.87 20.44 -5.27
C ALA A 112 -13.77 21.66 -5.03
N ALA A 113 -13.44 22.50 -4.05
CA ALA A 113 -14.19 23.73 -3.75
C ALA A 113 -14.10 24.79 -4.86
N VAL A 114 -13.00 24.83 -5.62
CA VAL A 114 -12.84 25.74 -6.77
C VAL A 114 -13.66 25.29 -8.00
N LYS A 115 -14.11 24.03 -8.03
CA LYS A 115 -14.89 23.45 -9.14
C LYS A 115 -16.40 23.38 -8.86
N ALA A 116 -16.85 23.76 -7.67
CA ALA A 116 -18.26 23.80 -7.26
C ALA A 116 -18.84 25.21 -7.45
#